data_AF-A0AAU4AQD9-F1
#
_entry.id   AF-A0AAU4AQD9-F1
#
_cell.length_a   1.000
_cell.length_b   1.000
_cell.length_c   1.000
_cell.angle_alpha   90.00
_cell.angle_beta   90.00
_cell.angle_gamma   90.00
#
_symmetry.space_group_name_H-M   'P 1'
#
loop_
_entity.id
_entity.type
_entity.pdbx_description
1 polymer ?
#
loop_
_entity_poly.entity_id
_entity_poly.type
_entity_poly.pdbx_seq_one_letter_code
_entity_poly.pdbx_strand_id
1 'polypeptide(L)'
;MHMNIVPERPSVGTKARVWGTLGGTVAPSGADVLATSVNVMFDVTGDTRAVPLPNLEVPRVHRPLQWIPLAADQAVGDPGFHFPVVHNGMDYLLSVLEFLDEPTARDVKYAVLHLQAGTEVLLKWPLARCDWQLVVEPDRDGEICDEAHFHRGAFRSIGIAATRKLLKEELGVAISNRDFRAINALAEYRNRLQHFGMAGPAAAPVAAVEARAVKVLDFLLDFIHNHLRPHLDAEDTEHVDEQMELVRAGLNRVKALVEPRMERVRSDLADQADWTMECPECGQFALVVDSDQAKVDCRFCHGAWSSQEAADAYVNAVLKTSTHESVTDGGMPPVVPCIECARETLIPRASVAGDPNGVTARCFTCDLIADLVLCDTCGVWMYEDETGMCEDCISWRLRD
;
A
#
# COMPACT_ATOMS: atom_id res chain seq x y z
N MET A 1 -17.96 58.21 -36.47
CA MET A 1 -19.20 57.51 -36.84
C MET A 1 -19.12 56.11 -36.26
N HIS A 2 -19.73 55.91 -35.09
CA HIS A 2 -19.79 54.60 -34.43
C HIS A 2 -20.85 53.74 -35.13
N MET A 3 -20.45 52.56 -35.60
CA MET A 3 -21.40 51.48 -35.87
C MET A 3 -21.29 50.47 -34.72
N ASN A 4 -22.31 50.46 -33.87
CA ASN A 4 -22.53 49.43 -32.86
C ASN A 4 -22.95 48.15 -33.58
N ILE A 5 -22.10 47.12 -33.55
CA ILE A 5 -22.48 45.76 -33.91
C ILE A 5 -22.70 45.02 -32.59
N VAL A 6 -23.95 44.69 -32.31
CA VAL A 6 -24.34 43.83 -31.20
C VAL A 6 -23.94 42.39 -31.57
N PRO A 7 -23.16 41.66 -30.76
CA PRO A 7 -22.93 40.25 -31.03
C PRO A 7 -24.13 39.44 -30.53
N GLU A 8 -24.80 38.77 -31.47
CA GLU A 8 -25.81 37.76 -31.20
C GLU A 8 -25.18 36.57 -30.45
N ARG A 9 -25.90 36.05 -29.45
CA ARG A 9 -25.55 34.77 -28.81
C ARG A 9 -25.68 33.64 -29.83
N PRO A 10 -24.70 32.75 -29.99
CA PRO A 10 -24.92 31.51 -30.72
C PRO A 10 -25.91 30.64 -29.95
N SER A 11 -26.94 30.18 -30.65
CA SER A 11 -27.89 29.15 -30.21
C SER A 11 -27.17 27.84 -29.89
N VAL A 12 -27.64 27.16 -28.84
CA VAL A 12 -27.28 25.78 -28.50
C VAL A 12 -27.43 24.88 -29.72
N GLY A 13 -26.34 24.20 -30.13
CA GLY A 13 -26.38 23.22 -31.24
C GLY A 13 -25.19 23.17 -32.19
N THR A 14 -24.03 23.76 -31.88
CA THR A 14 -22.86 23.69 -32.77
C THR A 14 -22.14 22.34 -32.67
N LYS A 15 -22.27 21.50 -33.71
CA LYS A 15 -21.58 20.21 -33.83
C LYS A 15 -20.07 20.39 -33.97
N ALA A 16 -19.29 19.83 -33.05
CA ALA A 16 -17.84 19.70 -33.19
C ALA A 16 -17.50 18.41 -33.94
N ARG A 17 -16.55 18.47 -34.90
CA ARG A 17 -15.99 17.30 -35.59
C ARG A 17 -14.72 16.87 -34.87
N VAL A 18 -14.68 15.63 -34.39
CA VAL A 18 -13.47 14.99 -33.86
C VAL A 18 -12.81 14.19 -34.98
N TRP A 19 -11.48 14.26 -35.08
CA TRP A 19 -10.68 13.45 -36.01
C TRP A 19 -9.90 12.41 -35.20
N GLY A 20 -10.10 11.13 -35.51
CA GLY A 20 -9.28 10.02 -35.02
C GLY A 20 -8.41 9.46 -36.15
N THR A 21 -7.20 9.01 -35.83
CA THR A 21 -6.30 8.35 -36.77
C THR A 21 -6.31 6.84 -36.54
N LEU A 22 -6.71 6.09 -37.56
CA LEU A 22 -6.45 4.66 -37.67
C LEU A 22 -5.87 4.43 -39.08
N GLY A 23 -4.65 3.90 -39.16
CA GLY A 23 -4.07 3.44 -40.43
C GLY A 23 -3.73 4.52 -41.47
N GLY A 24 -3.34 5.74 -41.06
CA GLY A 24 -2.65 6.68 -41.94
C GLY A 24 -3.45 7.29 -43.09
N THR A 25 -4.78 7.20 -43.12
CA THR A 25 -5.61 7.95 -44.09
C THR A 25 -6.94 8.38 -43.49
N VAL A 26 -7.31 9.65 -43.73
CA VAL A 26 -8.45 10.33 -43.10
C VAL A 26 -9.69 10.24 -43.99
N ALA A 27 -10.77 9.61 -43.50
CA ALA A 27 -12.11 9.67 -44.09
C ALA A 27 -13.20 9.65 -43.00
N PRO A 28 -14.35 10.34 -43.16
CA PRO A 28 -15.37 10.46 -42.13
C PRO A 28 -16.35 9.27 -42.16
N SER A 29 -16.39 8.45 -41.11
CA SER A 29 -17.50 7.52 -40.87
C SER A 29 -18.33 7.98 -39.66
N GLY A 30 -19.65 8.09 -39.87
CA GLY A 30 -20.59 8.43 -38.82
C GLY A 30 -20.96 7.19 -38.01
N ALA A 31 -20.55 7.18 -36.74
CA ALA A 31 -21.14 6.37 -35.68
C ALA A 31 -20.82 7.02 -34.33
N ASP A 32 -21.84 7.18 -33.49
CA ASP A 32 -21.73 7.80 -32.16
C ASP A 32 -21.04 6.86 -31.16
N VAL A 33 -20.14 7.42 -30.33
CA VAL A 33 -19.47 6.74 -29.21
C VAL A 33 -19.82 7.46 -27.90
N LEU A 34 -20.13 6.69 -26.86
CA LEU A 34 -20.34 7.17 -25.48
C LEU A 34 -18.99 7.54 -24.84
N ALA A 35 -18.86 8.80 -24.38
CA ALA A 35 -17.69 9.27 -23.64
C ALA A 35 -17.90 9.15 -22.12
N THR A 36 -17.06 8.36 -21.46
CA THR A 36 -16.84 8.41 -20.01
C THR A 36 -15.58 9.22 -19.69
N SER A 37 -15.69 10.01 -18.61
CA SER A 37 -14.64 10.67 -17.80
C SER A 37 -13.73 11.71 -18.47
N VAL A 38 -14.12 12.99 -18.36
CA VAL A 38 -13.20 14.14 -18.40
C VAL A 38 -12.97 14.58 -16.96
N ASN A 39 -11.71 14.62 -16.53
CA ASN A 39 -11.30 15.21 -15.26
C ASN A 39 -11.53 16.74 -15.33
N VAL A 40 -12.42 17.26 -14.49
CA VAL A 40 -12.61 18.70 -14.28
C VAL A 40 -11.96 19.07 -12.95
N MET A 41 -10.97 19.95 -13.00
CA MET A 41 -10.37 20.57 -11.83
C MET A 41 -11.06 21.92 -11.62
N PHE A 42 -11.68 22.14 -10.46
CA PHE A 42 -12.22 23.44 -10.07
C PHE A 42 -11.15 24.25 -9.35
N ASP A 43 -10.91 25.49 -9.79
CA ASP A 43 -10.19 26.50 -9.00
C ASP A 43 -11.22 27.36 -8.27
N VAL A 44 -11.10 27.42 -6.95
CA VAL A 44 -11.97 28.15 -6.02
C VAL A 44 -11.34 29.51 -5.73
N THR A 45 -11.32 30.41 -6.72
CA THR A 45 -11.29 31.85 -6.47
C THR A 45 -11.95 32.59 -7.64
N GLY A 46 -13.10 33.20 -7.38
CA GLY A 46 -13.80 34.03 -8.36
C GLY A 46 -13.06 35.33 -8.57
N ASP A 47 -12.17 35.39 -9.57
CA ASP A 47 -11.82 36.60 -10.32
C ASP A 47 -10.89 36.23 -11.49
N THR A 48 -11.40 36.29 -12.73
CA THR A 48 -10.56 36.09 -13.93
C THR A 48 -10.09 37.43 -14.47
N ARG A 49 -8.79 37.71 -14.34
CA ARG A 49 -8.08 38.68 -15.18
C ARG A 49 -7.15 37.93 -16.13
N ALA A 50 -7.32 38.16 -17.43
CA ALA A 50 -6.38 37.68 -18.44
C ALA A 50 -5.14 38.60 -18.44
N VAL A 51 -3.96 38.04 -18.17
CA VAL A 51 -2.66 38.68 -18.43
C VAL A 51 -1.98 37.90 -19.57
N PRO A 52 -1.47 38.55 -20.61
CA PRO A 52 -0.72 37.87 -21.66
C PRO A 52 0.73 37.63 -21.20
N LEU A 53 1.19 36.38 -21.24
CA LEU A 53 2.58 36.01 -20.98
C LEU A 53 3.27 35.57 -22.29
N PRO A 54 4.22 36.35 -22.83
CA PRO A 54 5.32 35.80 -23.61
C PRO A 54 6.45 35.40 -22.65
N ASN A 55 7.06 34.24 -22.90
CA ASN A 55 8.29 33.71 -22.26
C ASN A 55 8.14 33.00 -20.89
N LEU A 56 7.33 31.95 -20.83
CA LEU A 56 7.53 30.88 -19.85
C LEU A 56 8.09 29.65 -20.56
N GLU A 57 9.41 29.51 -20.59
CA GLU A 57 10.02 28.19 -20.84
C GLU A 57 9.71 27.31 -19.64
N VAL A 58 8.77 26.39 -19.82
CA VAL A 58 8.53 25.30 -18.88
C VAL A 58 9.19 24.05 -19.46
N PRO A 59 10.25 23.50 -18.87
CA PRO A 59 10.67 22.15 -19.21
C PRO A 59 9.66 21.20 -18.58
N ARG A 60 8.62 20.82 -19.34
CA ARG A 60 7.79 19.65 -19.05
C ARG A 60 8.13 18.58 -20.07
N VAL A 61 9.07 17.73 -19.70
CA VAL A 61 9.20 16.39 -20.29
C VAL A 61 9.12 15.39 -19.14
N HIS A 62 7.92 15.24 -18.56
CA HIS A 62 7.57 13.93 -18.02
C HIS A 62 7.21 13.09 -19.22
N ARG A 63 8.20 12.39 -19.79
CA ARG A 63 7.89 11.22 -20.61
C ARG A 63 7.15 10.26 -19.68
N PRO A 64 6.01 9.68 -20.08
CA PRO A 64 5.56 8.47 -19.42
C PRO A 64 6.73 7.48 -19.51
N LEU A 65 7.24 7.04 -18.36
CA LEU A 65 8.33 6.08 -18.26
C LEU A 65 7.92 4.87 -19.11
N GLN A 66 8.53 4.71 -20.28
CA GLN A 66 8.43 3.48 -21.05
C GLN A 66 9.39 2.49 -20.41
N TRP A 67 8.82 1.60 -19.60
CA TRP A 67 9.56 0.58 -18.88
C TRP A 67 10.26 -0.36 -19.86
N ILE A 68 11.58 -0.42 -19.76
CA ILE A 68 12.39 -1.39 -20.50
C ILE A 68 12.33 -2.67 -19.66
N PRO A 69 11.80 -3.80 -20.15
CA PRO A 69 11.98 -5.08 -19.46
C PRO A 69 13.49 -5.26 -19.24
N LEU A 70 13.93 -5.42 -17.99
CA LEU A 70 15.25 -6.03 -17.78
C LEU A 70 15.18 -7.34 -18.57
N ALA A 71 16.07 -7.47 -19.56
CA ALA A 71 15.96 -8.41 -20.67
C ALA A 71 15.30 -9.71 -20.21
N ALA A 72 14.20 -10.09 -20.86
CA ALA A 72 13.33 -11.21 -20.51
C ALA A 72 14.06 -12.26 -19.68
N ASP A 73 13.50 -12.59 -18.51
CA ASP A 73 13.82 -13.74 -17.65
C ASP A 73 13.65 -15.10 -18.38
N GLN A 74 14.05 -15.18 -19.64
CA GLN A 74 14.36 -16.42 -20.31
C GLN A 74 15.66 -16.91 -19.70
N ALA A 75 15.55 -17.52 -18.52
CA ALA A 75 16.58 -18.35 -17.94
C ALA A 75 17.04 -19.36 -19.01
N VAL A 76 18.19 -19.10 -19.62
CA VAL A 76 18.93 -20.10 -20.38
C VAL A 76 19.62 -20.97 -19.32
N GLY A 77 18.86 -21.79 -18.60
CA GLY A 77 19.32 -22.53 -17.42
C GLY A 77 18.21 -23.34 -16.75
N ASP A 78 18.57 -24.06 -15.67
CA ASP A 78 17.62 -24.77 -14.82
C ASP A 78 16.56 -23.78 -14.30
N PRO A 79 15.28 -23.89 -14.70
CA PRO A 79 14.23 -22.98 -14.27
C PRO A 79 14.08 -22.93 -12.73
N GLY A 80 14.52 -23.98 -12.02
CA GLY A 80 14.50 -24.04 -10.56
C GLY A 80 15.62 -23.25 -9.87
N PHE A 81 16.55 -22.65 -10.61
CA PHE A 81 17.67 -21.87 -10.06
C PHE A 81 17.74 -20.47 -10.70
N HIS A 82 16.60 -19.79 -10.73
CA HIS A 82 16.47 -18.40 -11.16
C HIS A 82 15.83 -17.59 -10.04
N PHE A 83 16.51 -16.52 -9.60
CA PHE A 83 16.05 -15.67 -8.50
C PHE A 83 16.05 -14.22 -8.96
N PRO A 84 14.90 -13.69 -9.42
CA PRO A 84 14.77 -12.29 -9.80
C PRO A 84 15.21 -11.34 -8.68
N VAL A 85 15.70 -10.16 -9.05
CA VAL A 85 16.30 -9.21 -8.09
C VAL A 85 15.31 -8.80 -7.00
N VAL A 86 14.05 -8.54 -7.35
CA VAL A 86 13.03 -8.17 -6.36
C VAL A 86 12.64 -9.34 -5.46
N HIS A 87 12.62 -10.58 -5.98
CA HIS A 87 12.35 -11.80 -5.21
C HIS A 87 13.42 -11.98 -4.13
N ASN A 88 14.71 -11.84 -4.49
CA ASN A 88 15.81 -11.84 -3.51
C ASN A 88 15.64 -10.75 -2.43
N GLY A 89 15.18 -9.56 -2.83
CA GLY A 89 14.88 -8.46 -1.91
C GLY A 89 13.82 -8.84 -0.88
N MET A 90 12.76 -9.53 -1.31
CA MET A 90 11.68 -10.03 -0.46
C MET A 90 12.15 -11.19 0.44
N ASP A 91 12.95 -12.12 -0.08
CA ASP A 91 13.54 -13.23 0.70
C ASP A 91 14.39 -12.72 1.89
N TYR A 92 15.19 -11.67 1.64
CA TYR A 92 15.93 -11.00 2.71
C TYR A 92 14.99 -10.41 3.76
N LEU A 93 13.88 -9.79 3.33
CA LEU A 93 12.91 -9.18 4.24
C LEU A 93 12.22 -10.22 5.12
N LEU A 94 11.82 -11.37 4.56
CA LEU A 94 11.24 -12.47 5.33
C LEU A 94 12.23 -13.02 6.36
N SER A 95 13.47 -13.25 5.95
CA SER A 95 14.53 -13.70 6.87
C SER A 95 14.70 -12.72 8.05
N VAL A 96 14.59 -11.42 7.80
CA VAL A 96 14.71 -10.40 8.85
C VAL A 96 13.61 -10.55 9.90
N LEU A 97 12.39 -10.91 9.51
CA LEU A 97 11.31 -11.12 10.47
C LEU A 97 11.57 -12.34 11.36
N GLU A 98 12.10 -13.43 10.79
CA GLU A 98 12.51 -14.59 11.57
C GLU A 98 13.61 -14.24 12.58
N PHE A 99 14.58 -13.42 12.18
CA PHE A 99 15.68 -13.00 13.07
C PHE A 99 15.29 -11.91 14.08
N LEU A 100 14.15 -11.25 13.92
CA LEU A 100 13.67 -10.20 14.84
C LEU A 100 12.53 -10.67 15.75
N ASP A 101 12.13 -11.94 15.64
CA ASP A 101 11.23 -12.59 16.58
C ASP A 101 12.00 -13.03 17.83
N GLU A 102 11.71 -12.38 18.97
CA GLU A 102 12.40 -12.58 20.27
C GLU A 102 13.93 -12.77 20.16
N PRO A 103 14.66 -11.77 19.61
CA PRO A 103 15.95 -12.01 19.01
C PRO A 103 17.08 -12.18 20.03
N THR A 104 17.99 -13.12 19.78
CA THR A 104 19.30 -13.14 20.45
C THR A 104 20.27 -12.15 19.80
N ALA A 105 21.42 -11.89 20.43
CA ALA A 105 22.48 -11.09 19.82
C ALA A 105 22.97 -11.65 18.48
N ARG A 106 22.92 -12.98 18.29
CA ARG A 106 23.26 -13.62 17.03
C ARG A 106 22.22 -13.33 15.96
N ASP A 107 20.95 -13.32 16.33
CA ASP A 107 19.85 -13.09 15.40
C ASP A 107 19.83 -11.63 14.97
N VAL A 108 20.00 -10.67 15.89
CA VAL A 108 20.15 -9.24 15.54
C VAL A 108 21.30 -9.02 14.55
N LYS A 109 22.41 -9.75 14.69
CA LYS A 109 23.49 -9.69 13.70
C LYS A 109 23.00 -10.09 12.31
N TYR A 110 22.34 -11.25 12.17
CA TYR A 110 21.86 -11.70 10.86
C TYR A 110 20.72 -10.85 10.32
N ALA A 111 19.83 -10.34 11.18
CA ALA A 111 18.82 -9.34 10.81
C ALA A 111 19.48 -8.12 10.17
N VAL A 112 20.53 -7.55 10.76
CA VAL A 112 21.24 -6.40 10.17
C VAL A 112 21.87 -6.73 8.83
N LEU A 113 22.49 -7.91 8.70
CA LEU A 113 23.13 -8.34 7.46
C LEU A 113 22.10 -8.49 6.33
N HIS A 114 21.01 -9.22 6.58
CA HIS A 114 19.95 -9.46 5.60
C HIS A 114 19.20 -8.18 5.29
N LEU A 115 18.85 -7.38 6.31
CA LEU A 115 18.13 -6.12 6.11
C LEU A 115 18.93 -5.12 5.29
N GLN A 116 20.26 -5.03 5.48
CA GLN A 116 21.08 -4.15 4.65
C GLN A 116 21.13 -4.61 3.20
N ALA A 117 21.26 -5.91 2.95
CA ALA A 117 21.22 -6.48 1.61
C ALA A 117 19.86 -6.23 0.93
N GLY A 118 18.75 -6.57 1.61
CA GLY A 118 17.39 -6.30 1.13
C GLY A 118 17.13 -4.83 0.88
N THR A 119 17.57 -3.94 1.79
CA THR A 119 17.44 -2.48 1.61
C THR A 119 18.15 -2.01 0.34
N GLU A 120 19.37 -2.49 0.10
CA GLU A 120 20.14 -2.10 -1.07
C GLU A 120 19.51 -2.58 -2.37
N VAL A 121 19.06 -3.84 -2.40
CA VAL A 121 18.40 -4.47 -3.53
C VAL A 121 17.08 -3.76 -3.86
N LEU A 122 16.19 -3.62 -2.89
CA LEU A 122 14.85 -3.05 -3.08
C LEU A 122 14.89 -1.57 -3.47
N LEU A 123 15.84 -0.78 -2.93
CA LEU A 123 15.97 0.63 -3.31
C LEU A 123 16.58 0.83 -4.70
N LYS A 124 17.41 -0.10 -5.17
CA LYS A 124 18.04 -0.01 -6.49
C LYS A 124 17.17 -0.61 -7.59
N TRP A 125 16.27 -1.53 -7.27
CA TRP A 125 15.42 -2.20 -8.25
C TRP A 125 14.64 -1.22 -9.14
N PRO A 126 13.94 -0.20 -8.62
CA PRO A 126 13.21 0.75 -9.47
C PRO A 126 14.12 1.51 -10.44
N LEU A 127 15.34 1.84 -10.02
CA LEU A 127 16.34 2.50 -10.87
C LEU A 127 16.79 1.57 -11.99
N ALA A 128 17.16 0.33 -11.66
CA ALA A 128 17.63 -0.65 -12.65
C ALA A 128 16.55 -0.98 -13.70
N ARG A 129 15.26 -0.99 -13.31
CA ARG A 129 14.13 -1.17 -14.23
C ARG A 129 13.89 0.04 -15.13
N CYS A 130 14.18 1.24 -14.63
CA CYS A 130 14.09 2.46 -15.43
C CYS A 130 15.21 2.51 -16.46
N ASP A 131 16.44 2.37 -16.01
CA ASP A 131 17.64 2.26 -16.84
C ASP A 131 18.74 1.59 -16.01
N TRP A 132 19.26 0.45 -16.49
CA TRP A 132 20.29 -0.30 -15.78
C TRP A 132 21.55 0.51 -15.50
N GLN A 133 21.87 1.51 -16.34
CA GLN A 133 23.04 2.36 -16.16
C GLN A 133 22.97 3.17 -14.86
N LEU A 134 21.75 3.48 -14.37
CA LEU A 134 21.54 4.25 -13.14
C LEU A 134 22.07 3.53 -11.89
N VAL A 135 22.26 2.21 -11.93
CA VAL A 135 22.76 1.45 -10.78
C VAL A 135 24.23 1.07 -10.90
N VAL A 136 24.90 1.47 -11.99
CA VAL A 136 26.32 1.22 -12.25
C VAL A 136 27.15 2.39 -11.77
N GLU A 137 28.16 2.12 -10.96
CA GLU A 137 29.16 3.11 -10.56
C GLU A 137 30.16 3.29 -11.71
N PRO A 138 30.35 4.52 -12.22
CA PRO A 138 31.39 4.80 -13.20
C PRO A 138 32.78 4.47 -12.65
N ASP A 139 33.69 4.08 -13.52
CA ASP A 139 35.08 3.82 -13.16
C ASP A 139 35.88 5.13 -12.95
N ARG A 140 37.21 5.02 -12.86
CA ARG A 140 38.08 6.18 -12.61
C ARG A 140 38.14 7.16 -13.79
N ASP A 141 37.87 6.68 -14.99
CA ASP A 141 37.87 7.46 -16.22
C ASP A 141 36.46 8.02 -16.53
N GLY A 142 35.47 7.66 -15.70
CA GLY A 142 34.09 8.10 -15.82
C GLY A 142 33.25 7.23 -16.77
N GLU A 143 33.77 6.06 -17.16
CA GLU A 143 33.07 5.12 -18.04
C GLU A 143 32.26 4.11 -17.22
N ILE A 144 31.12 3.69 -17.76
CA ILE A 144 30.33 2.58 -17.20
C ILE A 144 30.57 1.31 -18.01
N CYS A 145 30.38 0.15 -17.39
CA CYS A 145 30.46 -1.13 -18.10
C CYS A 145 29.43 -1.22 -19.22
N ASP A 146 29.64 -2.09 -20.21
CA ASP A 146 28.62 -2.40 -21.20
C ASP A 146 27.47 -3.24 -20.62
N GLU A 147 26.38 -3.35 -21.38
CA GLU A 147 25.17 -4.07 -20.98
C GLU A 147 25.43 -5.58 -20.75
N ALA A 148 26.36 -6.19 -21.50
CA ALA A 148 26.70 -7.61 -21.32
C ALA A 148 27.44 -7.86 -20.01
N HIS A 149 28.27 -6.91 -19.56
CA HIS A 149 28.90 -6.93 -18.24
C HIS A 149 27.89 -6.72 -17.13
N PHE A 150 26.92 -5.82 -17.33
CA PHE A 150 25.83 -5.60 -16.37
C PHE A 150 25.02 -6.88 -16.15
N HIS A 151 24.52 -7.52 -17.22
CA HIS A 151 23.65 -8.70 -17.14
C HIS A 151 24.31 -9.93 -16.51
N ARG A 152 25.65 -10.03 -16.56
CA ARG A 152 26.40 -11.10 -15.89
C ARG A 152 26.87 -10.74 -14.47
N GLY A 153 26.45 -9.60 -13.95
CA GLY A 153 26.84 -9.09 -12.63
C GLY A 153 28.30 -8.63 -12.53
N ALA A 154 28.99 -8.42 -13.65
CA ALA A 154 30.40 -8.03 -13.71
C ALA A 154 30.55 -6.51 -13.73
N PHE A 155 29.97 -5.83 -12.74
CA PHE A 155 30.02 -4.39 -12.59
C PHE A 155 30.10 -3.97 -11.12
N ARG A 156 30.52 -2.73 -10.89
CA ARG A 156 30.46 -2.11 -9.56
C ARG A 156 29.16 -1.33 -9.44
N SER A 157 28.34 -1.61 -8.43
CA SER A 157 27.09 -0.89 -8.24
C SER A 157 27.29 0.37 -7.39
N ILE A 158 26.47 1.40 -7.64
CA ILE A 158 26.46 2.64 -6.88
C ILE A 158 26.20 2.44 -5.37
N GLY A 159 26.68 3.36 -4.54
CA GLY A 159 26.34 3.37 -3.11
C GLY A 159 24.97 3.99 -2.79
N ILE A 160 24.49 3.78 -1.57
CA ILE A 160 23.16 4.22 -1.10
C ILE A 160 22.92 5.73 -1.23
N ALA A 161 23.97 6.56 -1.09
CA ALA A 161 23.88 8.01 -1.23
C ALA A 161 23.54 8.42 -2.67
N ALA A 162 24.17 7.76 -3.65
CA ALA A 162 23.86 7.94 -5.06
C ALA A 162 22.47 7.38 -5.38
N THR A 163 22.10 6.21 -4.83
CA THR A 163 20.77 5.61 -4.99
C THR A 163 19.68 6.57 -4.54
N ARG A 164 19.80 7.16 -3.34
CA ARG A 164 18.83 8.16 -2.84
C ARG A 164 18.71 9.38 -3.76
N LYS A 165 19.83 9.86 -4.29
CA LYS A 165 19.85 11.01 -5.20
C LYS A 165 19.09 10.68 -6.49
N LEU A 166 19.41 9.55 -7.11
CA LEU A 166 18.79 9.11 -8.37
C LEU A 166 17.31 8.75 -8.20
N LEU A 167 16.92 8.10 -7.10
CA LEU A 167 15.50 7.84 -6.81
C LEU A 167 14.68 9.14 -6.82
N LYS A 168 15.23 10.21 -6.25
CA LYS A 168 14.57 11.52 -6.23
C LYS A 168 14.59 12.20 -7.60
N GLU A 169 15.73 12.19 -8.28
CA GLU A 169 15.93 12.94 -9.52
C GLU A 169 15.23 12.28 -10.73
N GLU A 170 15.33 10.95 -10.84
CA GLU A 170 14.82 10.19 -11.99
C GLU A 170 13.38 9.72 -11.78
N LEU A 171 13.02 9.34 -10.54
CA LEU A 171 11.71 8.72 -10.24
C LEU A 171 10.82 9.58 -9.32
N GLY A 172 11.29 10.73 -8.84
CA GLY A 172 10.54 11.56 -7.90
C GLY A 172 10.35 10.95 -6.50
N VAL A 173 11.02 9.82 -6.20
CA VAL A 173 10.89 9.10 -4.93
C VAL A 173 11.85 9.70 -3.90
N ALA A 174 11.31 10.44 -2.94
CA ALA A 174 12.10 11.13 -1.93
C ALA A 174 12.25 10.30 -0.65
N ILE A 175 13.46 9.80 -0.38
CA ILE A 175 13.81 9.24 0.93
C ILE A 175 14.07 10.39 1.92
N SER A 176 13.36 10.39 3.05
CA SER A 176 13.51 11.41 4.08
C SER A 176 14.92 11.45 4.67
N ASN A 177 15.33 12.60 5.22
CA ASN A 177 16.63 12.70 5.90
C ASN A 177 16.70 11.83 7.17
N ARG A 178 15.55 11.49 7.76
CA ARG A 178 15.47 10.61 8.94
C ARG A 178 15.77 9.17 8.51
N ASP A 179 15.09 8.69 7.47
CA ASP A 179 15.22 7.30 7.02
C ASP A 179 16.58 7.06 6.38
N PHE A 180 17.09 8.01 5.60
CA PHE A 180 18.44 7.92 5.06
C PHE A 180 19.52 7.82 6.15
N ARG A 181 19.36 8.54 7.26
CA ARG A 181 20.24 8.41 8.43
C ARG A 181 20.10 7.06 9.12
N ALA A 182 18.89 6.50 9.15
CA ALA A 182 18.65 5.14 9.64
C ALA A 182 19.41 4.11 8.80
N ILE A 183 19.24 4.15 7.48
CA ILE A 183 19.87 3.25 6.52
C ILE A 183 21.40 3.34 6.59
N ASN A 184 21.98 4.55 6.62
CA ASN A 184 23.44 4.70 6.71
C ASN A 184 24.03 4.07 7.97
N ALA A 185 23.42 4.29 9.14
CA ALA A 185 23.96 3.67 10.34
C ALA A 185 23.74 2.15 10.37
N LEU A 186 22.68 1.64 9.70
CA LEU A 186 22.53 0.20 9.52
C LEU A 186 23.71 -0.37 8.71
N ALA A 187 24.12 0.31 7.63
CA ALA A 187 25.30 -0.07 6.85
C ALA A 187 26.60 0.00 7.67
N GLU A 188 26.75 1.02 8.53
CA GLU A 188 27.87 1.10 9.48
C GLU A 188 27.86 -0.07 10.47
N TYR A 189 26.70 -0.42 11.04
CA TYR A 189 26.57 -1.57 11.93
C TYR A 189 26.87 -2.87 11.21
N ARG A 190 26.39 -3.07 9.98
CA ARG A 190 26.71 -4.25 9.16
C ARG A 190 28.22 -4.40 8.99
N ASN A 191 28.90 -3.34 8.57
CA ASN A 191 30.35 -3.35 8.39
C ASN A 191 31.08 -3.69 9.69
N ARG A 192 30.64 -3.13 10.81
CA ARG A 192 31.24 -3.37 12.13
C ARG A 192 31.00 -4.78 12.65
N LEU A 193 29.80 -5.32 12.46
CA LEU A 193 29.46 -6.69 12.84
C LEU A 193 30.23 -7.72 12.01
N GLN A 194 30.31 -7.49 10.69
CA GLN A 194 30.93 -8.42 9.77
C GLN A 194 32.46 -8.44 9.87
N HIS A 195 33.10 -7.29 10.03
CA HIS A 195 34.57 -7.20 9.99
C HIS A 195 35.25 -7.03 11.35
N PHE A 196 34.54 -6.52 12.37
CA PHE A 196 35.16 -6.12 13.64
C PHE A 196 34.43 -6.67 14.88
N GLY A 197 33.38 -7.48 14.71
CA GLY A 197 32.62 -8.10 15.79
C GLY A 197 31.93 -7.10 16.74
N MET A 198 31.77 -5.83 16.35
CA MET A 198 31.19 -4.76 17.19
C MET A 198 31.88 -4.62 18.57
N ALA A 199 33.22 -4.75 18.62
CA ALA A 199 34.00 -4.61 19.85
C ALA A 199 34.49 -3.17 20.11
N GLY A 200 34.97 -2.92 21.33
CA GLY A 200 35.68 -1.71 21.74
C GLY A 200 34.81 -0.56 22.25
N PRO A 201 35.40 0.63 22.50
CA PRO A 201 34.71 1.77 23.12
C PRO A 201 33.51 2.31 22.33
N ALA A 202 33.45 2.03 21.03
CA ALA A 202 32.35 2.43 20.16
C ALA A 202 31.25 1.35 20.03
N ALA A 203 31.35 0.22 20.75
CA ALA A 203 30.37 -0.87 20.69
C ALA A 203 28.95 -0.36 20.98
N ALA A 204 28.01 -0.70 20.12
CA ALA A 204 26.61 -0.39 20.35
C ALA A 204 25.97 -1.55 21.13
N PRO A 205 25.12 -1.29 22.13
CA PRO A 205 24.30 -2.33 22.76
C PRO A 205 23.39 -3.00 21.73
N VAL A 206 23.10 -4.30 21.91
CA VAL A 206 22.24 -5.09 21.00
C VAL A 206 20.90 -4.39 20.76
N ALA A 207 20.24 -3.91 21.81
CA ALA A 207 18.97 -3.18 21.71
C ALA A 207 19.05 -1.92 20.82
N ALA A 208 20.19 -1.21 20.80
CA ALA A 208 20.36 -0.04 19.94
C ALA A 208 20.53 -0.42 18.46
N VAL A 209 21.14 -1.58 18.20
CA VAL A 209 21.29 -2.16 16.85
C VAL A 209 19.95 -2.69 16.36
N GLU A 210 19.22 -3.41 17.21
CA GLU A 210 17.85 -3.88 16.93
C GLU A 210 16.91 -2.72 16.63
N ALA A 211 16.85 -1.70 17.49
CA ALA A 211 16.03 -0.51 17.27
C ALA A 211 16.40 0.23 15.97
N ARG A 212 17.64 0.11 15.49
CA ARG A 212 18.05 0.64 14.18
C ARG A 212 17.53 -0.23 13.05
N ALA A 213 17.66 -1.55 13.15
CA ALA A 213 17.14 -2.49 12.16
C ALA A 213 15.63 -2.32 12.00
N VAL A 214 14.88 -2.29 13.10
CA VAL A 214 13.44 -2.05 13.12
C VAL A 214 13.05 -0.76 12.40
N LYS A 215 13.79 0.34 12.59
CA LYS A 215 13.51 1.60 11.86
C LYS A 215 13.68 1.48 10.35
N VAL A 216 14.64 0.68 9.90
CA VAL A 216 14.83 0.45 8.46
C VAL A 216 13.78 -0.51 7.91
N LEU A 217 13.38 -1.54 8.68
CA LEU A 217 12.25 -2.41 8.36
C LEU A 217 10.95 -1.59 8.21
N ASP A 218 10.63 -0.74 9.18
CA ASP A 218 9.49 0.18 9.17
C ASP A 218 9.46 1.04 7.89
N PHE A 219 10.61 1.60 7.51
CA PHE A 219 10.77 2.33 6.25
C PHE A 219 10.54 1.45 5.02
N LEU A 220 11.08 0.24 4.99
CA LEU A 220 10.94 -0.65 3.83
C LEU A 220 9.50 -1.07 3.60
N LEU A 221 8.71 -1.31 4.66
CA LEU A 221 7.29 -1.62 4.52
C LEU A 221 6.56 -0.50 3.76
N ASP A 222 6.83 0.75 4.11
CA ASP A 222 6.22 1.91 3.45
C ASP A 222 6.78 2.12 2.04
N PHE A 223 8.09 1.91 1.85
CA PHE A 223 8.72 2.02 0.55
C PHE A 223 8.18 0.98 -0.43
N ILE A 224 8.03 -0.28 0.00
CA ILE A 224 7.51 -1.36 -0.84
C ILE A 224 6.09 -1.01 -1.27
N HIS A 225 5.23 -0.65 -0.33
CA HIS A 225 3.83 -0.32 -0.61
C HIS A 225 3.68 0.88 -1.55
N ASN A 226 4.39 1.98 -1.26
CA ASN A 226 4.17 3.27 -1.94
C ASN A 226 5.04 3.48 -3.19
N HIS A 227 6.18 2.81 -3.31
CA HIS A 227 7.22 3.14 -4.29
C HIS A 227 7.79 1.95 -5.05
N LEU A 228 7.61 0.72 -4.57
CA LEU A 228 8.03 -0.48 -5.32
C LEU A 228 6.83 -1.09 -6.04
N ARG A 229 5.81 -1.50 -5.29
CA ARG A 229 4.64 -2.26 -5.77
C ARG A 229 3.91 -1.60 -6.95
N PRO A 230 3.67 -0.28 -6.98
CA PRO A 230 2.97 0.35 -8.11
C PRO A 230 3.69 0.27 -9.46
N HIS A 231 4.96 -0.16 -9.46
CA HIS A 231 5.82 -0.21 -10.63
C HIS A 231 6.27 -1.62 -11.01
N LEU A 232 5.76 -2.66 -10.33
CA LEU A 232 6.00 -4.05 -10.67
C LEU A 232 5.18 -4.44 -11.90
N ASP A 233 5.69 -5.39 -12.69
CA ASP A 233 4.87 -6.09 -13.68
C ASP A 233 3.99 -7.15 -12.99
N ALA A 234 3.14 -7.84 -13.74
CA ALA A 234 2.13 -8.73 -13.17
C ALA A 234 2.74 -9.90 -12.38
N GLU A 235 3.82 -10.50 -12.90
CA GLU A 235 4.50 -11.63 -12.26
C GLU A 235 5.21 -11.19 -10.96
N ASP A 236 5.97 -10.10 -11.01
CA ASP A 236 6.60 -9.55 -9.82
C ASP A 236 5.56 -9.04 -8.80
N THR A 237 4.42 -8.50 -9.26
CA THR A 237 3.34 -8.05 -8.37
C THR A 237 2.75 -9.22 -7.60
N GLU A 238 2.40 -10.31 -8.28
CA GLU A 238 1.84 -11.51 -7.66
C GLU A 238 2.80 -12.07 -6.61
N HIS A 239 4.08 -12.24 -6.97
CA HIS A 239 5.09 -12.72 -6.04
C HIS A 239 5.28 -11.79 -4.83
N VAL A 240 5.43 -10.48 -5.06
CA VAL A 240 5.62 -9.51 -3.97
C VAL A 240 4.39 -9.46 -3.06
N ASP A 241 3.17 -9.60 -3.60
CA ASP A 241 1.95 -9.66 -2.80
C ASP A 241 1.91 -10.89 -1.91
N GLU A 242 2.20 -12.08 -2.44
CA GLU A 242 2.32 -13.32 -1.66
C GLU A 242 3.37 -13.21 -0.55
N GLN A 243 4.56 -12.67 -0.86
CA GLN A 243 5.60 -12.46 0.14
C GLN A 243 5.18 -11.41 1.17
N MET A 244 4.44 -10.37 0.77
CA MET A 244 3.94 -9.36 1.69
C MET A 244 2.90 -9.92 2.64
N GLU A 245 2.03 -10.86 2.22
CA GLU A 245 1.13 -11.57 3.16
C GLU A 245 1.92 -12.26 4.28
N LEU A 246 2.99 -12.98 3.93
CA LEU A 246 3.89 -13.61 4.91
C LEU A 246 4.60 -12.58 5.78
N VAL A 247 5.06 -11.47 5.20
CA VAL A 247 5.68 -10.36 5.94
C VAL A 247 4.71 -9.82 6.97
N ARG A 248 3.47 -9.49 6.58
CA ARG A 248 2.45 -8.90 7.43
C ARG A 248 2.06 -9.82 8.59
N ALA A 249 1.92 -11.12 8.31
CA ALA A 249 1.71 -12.16 9.32
C ALA A 249 2.89 -12.29 10.30
N GLY A 250 4.10 -11.88 9.90
CA GLY A 250 5.29 -11.83 10.75
C GLY A 250 5.44 -10.59 11.63
N LEU A 251 4.79 -9.47 11.28
CA LEU A 251 5.05 -8.18 11.93
C LEU A 251 4.67 -8.16 13.42
N ASN A 252 3.62 -8.88 13.82
CA ASN A 252 3.17 -8.94 15.20
C ASN A 252 4.19 -9.60 16.15
N ARG A 253 5.09 -10.44 15.61
CA ARG A 253 6.15 -11.11 16.37
C ARG A 253 7.34 -10.19 16.65
N VAL A 254 7.52 -9.16 15.82
CA VAL A 254 8.57 -8.15 15.99
C VAL A 254 8.10 -7.09 17.00
N LYS A 255 8.14 -7.42 18.29
CA LYS A 255 7.65 -6.55 19.39
C LYS A 255 8.25 -5.14 19.35
N ALA A 256 9.53 -5.03 19.02
CA ALA A 256 10.23 -3.75 18.93
C ALA A 256 9.73 -2.84 17.79
N LEU A 257 9.03 -3.39 16.78
CA LEU A 257 8.39 -2.64 15.69
C LEU A 257 7.00 -2.14 16.07
N VAL A 258 6.21 -2.96 16.77
CA VAL A 258 4.78 -2.73 16.97
C VAL A 258 4.49 -1.39 17.62
N GLU A 259 5.03 -1.12 18.80
CA GLU A 259 4.72 0.10 19.55
C GLU A 259 5.18 1.39 18.82
N PRO A 260 6.44 1.50 18.33
CA PRO A 260 6.87 2.70 17.61
C PRO A 260 6.10 2.95 16.31
N ARG A 261 5.73 1.89 15.59
CA ARG A 261 4.96 2.02 14.34
C ARG A 261 3.50 2.37 14.63
N MET A 262 2.88 1.76 15.64
CA MET A 262 1.53 2.14 16.08
C MET A 262 1.48 3.61 16.55
N GLU A 263 2.47 4.10 17.29
CA GLU A 263 2.54 5.51 17.70
C GLU A 263 2.50 6.45 16.48
N ARG A 264 3.22 6.09 15.41
CA ARG A 264 3.20 6.86 14.16
C ARG A 264 1.86 6.77 13.45
N VAL A 265 1.25 5.59 13.40
CA VAL A 265 -0.03 5.36 12.72
C VAL A 265 -1.20 6.00 13.47
N ARG A 266 -1.10 6.19 14.80
CA ARG A 266 -2.17 6.80 15.61
C ARG A 266 -2.58 8.18 15.11
N SER A 267 -1.66 8.99 14.59
CA SER A 267 -2.03 10.30 14.03
C SER A 267 -2.93 10.16 12.80
N ASP A 268 -2.72 9.11 12.01
CA ASP A 268 -3.51 8.84 10.79
C ASP A 268 -4.87 8.21 11.14
N LEU A 269 -5.03 7.75 12.39
CA LEU A 269 -6.25 7.15 12.93
C LEU A 269 -7.05 8.13 13.81
N ALA A 270 -6.61 9.38 14.00
CA ALA A 270 -7.05 10.23 15.11
C ALA A 270 -8.58 10.33 15.29
N ASP A 271 -9.35 10.45 14.20
CA ASP A 271 -10.81 10.58 14.24
C ASP A 271 -11.55 9.23 14.37
N GLN A 272 -10.83 8.12 14.26
CA GLN A 272 -11.36 6.75 14.22
C GLN A 272 -10.66 5.81 15.22
N ALA A 273 -9.81 6.34 16.11
CA ALA A 273 -8.86 5.54 16.89
C ALA A 273 -9.54 4.48 17.78
N ASP A 274 -10.63 4.84 18.47
CA ASP A 274 -11.41 3.90 19.31
C ASP A 274 -12.19 2.86 18.48
N TRP A 275 -12.35 3.15 17.20
CA TRP A 275 -13.20 2.44 16.27
C TRP A 275 -12.39 1.57 15.30
N THR A 276 -11.06 1.66 15.29
CA THR A 276 -10.27 0.77 14.44
C THR A 276 -10.47 -0.68 14.86
N MET A 277 -10.56 -1.56 13.87
CA MET A 277 -10.68 -2.99 14.09
C MET A 277 -9.30 -3.64 14.15
N GLU A 278 -9.22 -4.81 14.79
CA GLU A 278 -8.05 -5.67 14.71
C GLU A 278 -7.84 -6.12 13.25
N CYS A 279 -6.64 -5.91 12.72
CA CYS A 279 -6.28 -6.36 11.38
C CYS A 279 -6.09 -7.89 11.35
N PRO A 280 -6.73 -8.62 10.43
CA PRO A 280 -6.63 -10.08 10.35
C PRO A 280 -5.22 -10.59 9.99
N GLU A 281 -4.39 -9.78 9.33
CA GLU A 281 -3.02 -10.17 8.97
C GLU A 281 -2.02 -9.88 10.09
N CYS A 282 -1.99 -8.64 10.61
CA CYS A 282 -0.94 -8.20 11.53
C CYS A 282 -1.39 -8.10 12.99
N GLY A 283 -2.66 -8.36 13.30
CA GLY A 283 -3.23 -8.35 14.66
C GLY A 283 -3.18 -6.99 15.36
N GLN A 284 -2.98 -5.89 14.63
CA GLN A 284 -2.97 -4.55 15.21
C GLN A 284 -4.31 -3.85 14.98
N PHE A 285 -4.76 -3.06 15.96
CA PHE A 285 -5.96 -2.21 15.85
C PHE A 285 -5.72 -1.01 14.93
N ALA A 286 -5.60 -1.28 13.64
CA ALA A 286 -5.29 -0.29 12.61
C ALA A 286 -6.07 -0.54 11.32
N LEU A 287 -7.07 -1.42 11.34
CA LEU A 287 -7.94 -1.70 10.21
C LEU A 287 -9.03 -0.64 10.12
N VAL A 288 -9.14 -0.01 8.96
CA VAL A 288 -10.05 1.11 8.67
C VAL A 288 -10.92 0.75 7.47
N VAL A 289 -12.19 1.14 7.53
CA VAL A 289 -13.14 1.03 6.41
C VAL A 289 -13.20 2.37 5.69
N ASP A 290 -12.91 2.37 4.40
CA ASP A 290 -13.20 3.47 3.48
C ASP A 290 -14.51 3.17 2.77
N SER A 291 -15.61 3.69 3.31
CA SER A 291 -16.96 3.47 2.81
C SER A 291 -17.22 4.14 1.45
N ASP A 292 -16.50 5.22 1.13
CA ASP A 292 -16.60 5.90 -0.16
C ASP A 292 -16.02 5.04 -1.30
N GLN A 293 -14.99 4.24 -1.00
CA GLN A 293 -14.34 3.36 -1.96
C GLN A 293 -14.76 1.89 -1.84
N ALA A 294 -15.59 1.53 -0.86
CA ALA A 294 -15.89 0.14 -0.50
C ALA A 294 -14.61 -0.71 -0.33
N LYS A 295 -13.63 -0.13 0.38
CA LYS A 295 -12.32 -0.74 0.64
C LYS A 295 -12.05 -0.77 2.11
N VAL A 296 -11.23 -1.74 2.50
CA VAL A 296 -10.77 -1.88 3.88
C VAL A 296 -9.26 -2.02 3.84
N ASP A 297 -8.57 -1.19 4.61
CA ASP A 297 -7.11 -1.16 4.62
C ASP A 297 -6.56 -1.06 6.04
N CYS A 298 -5.39 -1.66 6.26
CA CYS A 298 -4.69 -1.60 7.53
C CYS A 298 -3.59 -0.54 7.47
N ARG A 299 -3.74 0.51 8.28
CA ARG A 299 -2.75 1.60 8.38
C ARG A 299 -1.42 1.17 9.00
N PHE A 300 -1.38 0.01 9.66
CA PHE A 300 -0.15 -0.56 10.19
C PHE A 300 0.61 -1.38 9.15
N CYS A 301 0.01 -2.41 8.55
CA CYS A 301 0.73 -3.36 7.69
C CYS A 301 0.57 -3.11 6.18
N HIS A 302 -0.26 -2.13 5.79
CA HIS A 302 -0.65 -1.84 4.41
C HIS A 302 -1.35 -2.99 3.69
N GLY A 303 -1.98 -3.90 4.43
CA GLY A 303 -2.93 -4.87 3.90
C GLY A 303 -4.18 -4.14 3.40
N ALA A 304 -4.75 -4.59 2.29
CA ALA A 304 -5.92 -3.97 1.68
C ALA A 304 -6.81 -5.02 1.02
N TRP A 305 -8.12 -4.83 1.13
CA TRP A 305 -9.14 -5.78 0.72
C TRP A 305 -10.37 -5.08 0.18
N SER A 306 -11.17 -5.79 -0.62
CA SER A 306 -12.58 -5.45 -0.76
C SER A 306 -13.33 -5.69 0.55
N SER A 307 -14.49 -5.05 0.73
CA SER A 307 -15.33 -5.22 1.91
C SER A 307 -15.69 -6.69 2.22
N GLN A 308 -15.89 -7.53 1.20
CA GLN A 308 -16.22 -8.94 1.38
C GLN A 308 -15.01 -9.74 1.84
N GLU A 309 -13.88 -9.62 1.13
CA GLU A 309 -12.63 -10.31 1.49
C GLU A 309 -12.19 -9.94 2.91
N ALA A 310 -12.35 -8.68 3.30
CA ALA A 310 -12.03 -8.22 4.64
C ALA A 310 -12.92 -8.84 5.72
N ALA A 311 -14.23 -8.94 5.48
CA ALA A 311 -15.16 -9.59 6.41
C ALA A 311 -14.81 -11.08 6.57
N ASP A 312 -14.57 -11.78 5.47
CA ASP A 312 -14.20 -13.20 5.48
C ASP A 312 -12.85 -13.42 6.19
N ALA A 313 -11.84 -12.60 5.90
CA ALA A 313 -10.54 -12.63 6.56
C ALA A 313 -10.66 -12.37 8.07
N TYR A 314 -11.49 -11.41 8.47
CA TYR A 314 -11.72 -11.07 9.87
C TYR A 314 -12.36 -12.22 10.65
N VAL A 315 -13.39 -12.86 10.08
CA VAL A 315 -14.04 -14.02 10.70
C VAL A 315 -13.05 -15.17 10.91
N ASN A 316 -12.26 -15.48 9.88
CA ASN A 316 -11.31 -16.59 9.94
C ASN A 316 -10.15 -16.31 10.91
N ALA A 317 -9.53 -15.13 10.83
CA ALA A 317 -8.29 -14.84 11.54
C ALA A 317 -8.52 -14.28 12.96
N VAL A 318 -9.52 -13.41 13.13
CA VAL A 318 -9.77 -12.70 14.39
C VAL A 318 -10.80 -13.45 15.23
N LEU A 319 -11.97 -13.77 14.65
CA LEU A 319 -13.01 -14.52 15.38
C LEU A 319 -12.71 -16.02 15.48
N LYS A 320 -11.78 -16.53 14.68
CA LYS A 320 -11.33 -17.94 14.67
C LYS A 320 -12.48 -18.92 14.50
N THR A 321 -13.39 -18.61 13.59
CA THR A 321 -14.53 -19.45 13.25
C THR A 321 -14.78 -19.41 11.74
N SER A 322 -15.77 -20.17 11.28
CA SER A 322 -16.31 -20.09 9.93
C SER A 322 -17.84 -20.03 9.97
N THR A 323 -18.45 -19.51 8.91
CA THR A 323 -19.90 -19.52 8.75
C THR A 323 -20.48 -20.92 8.84
N HIS A 324 -19.78 -21.91 8.27
CA HIS A 324 -20.20 -23.31 8.32
C HIS A 324 -20.22 -23.83 9.76
N GLU A 325 -19.10 -23.71 10.49
CA GLU A 325 -19.00 -24.19 11.88
C GLU A 325 -20.03 -23.52 12.80
N SER A 326 -20.15 -22.20 12.70
CA SER A 326 -21.08 -21.41 13.51
C SER A 326 -22.53 -21.86 13.31
N VAL A 327 -22.94 -22.08 12.06
CA VAL A 327 -24.32 -22.48 11.74
C VAL A 327 -24.58 -23.96 12.10
N THR A 328 -23.60 -24.85 11.91
CA THR A 328 -23.76 -26.27 12.25
C THR A 328 -23.93 -26.53 13.75
N ASP A 329 -23.33 -25.68 14.58
CA ASP A 329 -23.46 -25.75 16.04
C ASP A 329 -24.72 -25.04 16.57
N GLY A 330 -25.62 -24.60 15.67
CA GLY A 330 -26.84 -23.87 16.00
C GLY A 330 -26.59 -22.41 16.42
N GLY A 331 -25.39 -21.89 16.16
CA GLY A 331 -25.02 -20.51 16.38
C GLY A 331 -25.48 -19.58 15.25
N MET A 332 -25.34 -18.27 15.49
CA MET A 332 -25.60 -17.25 14.49
C MET A 332 -24.43 -17.17 13.50
N PRO A 333 -24.68 -16.89 12.20
CA PRO A 333 -23.61 -16.65 11.26
C PRO A 333 -22.78 -15.42 11.69
N PRO A 334 -21.44 -15.50 11.57
CA PRO A 334 -20.54 -14.44 12.04
C PRO A 334 -20.56 -13.20 11.14
N VAL A 335 -21.05 -13.36 9.90
CA VAL A 335 -21.33 -12.27 8.96
C VAL A 335 -22.82 -12.28 8.63
N VAL A 336 -23.46 -11.12 8.66
CA VAL A 336 -24.90 -10.95 8.36
C VAL A 336 -25.12 -9.78 7.40
N PRO A 337 -26.31 -9.68 6.78
CA PRO A 337 -26.71 -8.48 6.05
C PRO A 337 -26.71 -7.24 6.97
N CYS A 338 -26.07 -6.17 6.52
CA CYS A 338 -26.08 -4.88 7.20
C CYS A 338 -27.46 -4.23 7.14
N ILE A 339 -27.95 -3.71 8.27
CA ILE A 339 -29.25 -3.03 8.33
C ILE A 339 -29.31 -1.72 7.55
N GLU A 340 -28.16 -1.06 7.33
CA GLU A 340 -28.08 0.20 6.60
C GLU A 340 -27.89 0.00 5.09
N CYS A 341 -26.95 -0.88 4.69
CA CYS A 341 -26.58 -1.03 3.28
C CYS A 341 -26.98 -2.37 2.64
N ALA A 342 -27.60 -3.27 3.40
CA ALA A 342 -28.03 -4.61 3.00
C ALA A 342 -26.92 -5.55 2.47
N ARG A 343 -25.64 -5.18 2.58
CA ARG A 343 -24.50 -6.03 2.20
C ARG A 343 -24.17 -7.03 3.29
N GLU A 344 -23.82 -8.25 2.90
CA GLU A 344 -23.39 -9.34 3.79
C GLU A 344 -21.93 -9.14 4.26
N THR A 345 -21.68 -8.00 4.91
CA THR A 345 -20.37 -7.61 5.43
C THR A 345 -20.48 -7.00 6.83
N LEU A 346 -21.59 -7.23 7.54
CA LEU A 346 -21.77 -6.81 8.93
C LEU A 346 -21.24 -7.91 9.85
N ILE A 347 -20.28 -7.56 10.71
CA ILE A 347 -19.82 -8.38 11.82
C ILE A 347 -20.56 -7.90 13.07
N PRO A 348 -21.51 -8.66 13.62
CA PRO A 348 -22.32 -8.17 14.76
C PRO A 348 -21.54 -7.96 16.05
N ARG A 349 -20.35 -8.55 16.14
CA ARG A 349 -19.49 -8.57 17.34
C ARG A 349 -18.03 -8.38 16.95
N ALA A 350 -17.72 -7.23 16.38
CA ALA A 350 -16.36 -6.87 16.00
C ALA A 350 -15.59 -6.36 17.22
N SER A 351 -14.35 -6.82 17.39
CA SER A 351 -13.38 -6.23 18.32
C SER A 351 -12.85 -4.92 17.73
N VAL A 352 -13.03 -3.83 18.48
CA VAL A 352 -12.52 -2.49 18.16
C VAL A 352 -11.61 -2.00 19.27
N ALA A 353 -10.73 -1.02 19.00
CA ALA A 353 -9.74 -0.56 19.97
C ALA A 353 -10.36 -0.07 21.30
N GLY A 354 -11.51 0.61 21.24
CA GLY A 354 -12.25 1.11 22.40
C GLY A 354 -13.09 0.06 23.13
N ASP A 355 -13.41 -1.05 22.46
CA ASP A 355 -14.09 -2.22 23.01
C ASP A 355 -13.47 -3.53 22.49
N PRO A 356 -12.31 -3.94 23.05
CA PRO A 356 -11.61 -5.12 22.55
C PRO A 356 -12.37 -6.44 22.75
N ASN A 357 -13.42 -6.46 23.57
CA ASN A 357 -14.18 -7.66 23.93
C ASN A 357 -15.38 -7.94 23.02
N GLY A 358 -15.61 -7.12 21.99
CA GLY A 358 -16.46 -7.45 20.84
C GLY A 358 -17.96 -7.49 21.14
N VAL A 359 -18.53 -6.36 21.56
CA VAL A 359 -19.99 -6.16 21.56
C VAL A 359 -20.48 -5.19 20.49
N THR A 360 -19.58 -4.47 19.83
CA THR A 360 -19.93 -3.50 18.79
C THR A 360 -20.15 -4.18 17.44
N ALA A 361 -21.24 -3.87 16.75
CA ALA A 361 -21.46 -4.30 15.38
C ALA A 361 -20.72 -3.37 14.39
N ARG A 362 -20.08 -3.96 13.37
CA ARG A 362 -19.35 -3.20 12.36
C ARG A 362 -19.59 -3.68 10.94
N CYS A 363 -19.90 -2.77 10.02
CA CYS A 363 -20.03 -3.08 8.60
C CYS A 363 -18.77 -2.70 7.82
N PHE A 364 -18.19 -3.67 7.10
CA PHE A 364 -16.99 -3.46 6.27
C PHE A 364 -17.29 -2.76 4.94
N THR A 365 -18.57 -2.46 4.63
CA THR A 365 -18.96 -1.73 3.42
C THR A 365 -19.33 -0.28 3.69
N CYS A 366 -20.27 -0.03 4.62
CA CYS A 366 -20.79 1.32 4.86
C CYS A 366 -20.24 1.98 6.13
N ASP A 367 -19.31 1.32 6.83
CA ASP A 367 -18.75 1.78 8.10
C ASP A 367 -19.79 2.02 9.20
N LEU A 368 -20.92 1.29 9.16
CA LEU A 368 -21.87 1.25 10.29
C LEU A 368 -21.12 0.79 11.55
N ILE A 369 -21.30 1.55 12.63
CA ILE A 369 -20.84 1.25 13.98
C ILE A 369 -22.03 1.44 14.91
N ALA A 370 -22.49 0.37 15.55
CA ALA A 370 -23.62 0.44 16.46
C ALA A 370 -23.61 -0.70 17.46
N ASP A 371 -24.20 -0.46 18.63
CA ASP A 371 -24.66 -1.52 19.51
C ASP A 371 -25.98 -2.04 18.95
N LEU A 372 -25.96 -3.25 18.40
CA LEU A 372 -27.14 -3.90 17.82
C LEU A 372 -27.62 -5.01 18.73
N VAL A 373 -28.94 -5.17 18.78
CA VAL A 373 -29.62 -6.25 19.50
C VAL A 373 -30.40 -7.13 18.51
N LEU A 374 -30.70 -8.36 18.93
CA LEU A 374 -31.60 -9.23 18.18
C LEU A 374 -33.04 -8.91 18.55
N CYS A 375 -33.93 -8.84 17.56
CA CYS A 375 -35.35 -8.77 17.81
C CYS A 375 -35.83 -10.04 18.55
N ASP A 376 -36.55 -9.85 19.67
CA ASP A 376 -37.08 -10.92 20.52
C ASP A 376 -38.06 -11.85 19.80
N THR A 377 -38.61 -11.41 18.66
CA THR A 377 -39.63 -12.16 17.91
C THR A 377 -39.06 -12.88 16.69
N CYS A 378 -38.28 -12.18 15.85
CA CYS A 378 -37.79 -12.74 14.58
C CYS A 378 -36.29 -13.01 14.55
N GLY A 379 -35.52 -12.55 15.54
CA GLY A 379 -34.07 -12.73 15.61
C GLY A 379 -33.28 -11.92 14.59
N VAL A 380 -33.86 -10.89 13.97
CA VAL A 380 -33.14 -9.97 13.07
C VAL A 380 -32.42 -8.90 13.90
N TRP A 381 -31.23 -8.50 13.46
CA TRP A 381 -30.47 -7.41 14.07
C TRP A 381 -31.17 -6.07 13.90
N MET A 382 -31.20 -5.27 14.95
CA MET A 382 -31.83 -3.95 14.99
C MET A 382 -31.10 -3.03 15.99
N TYR A 383 -31.36 -1.73 15.88
CA TYR A 383 -31.00 -0.79 16.95
C TYR A 383 -31.72 -1.15 18.24
N GLU A 384 -31.06 -0.97 19.39
CA GLU A 384 -31.70 -1.16 20.69
C GLU A 384 -32.87 -0.20 20.84
N ASP A 385 -34.03 -0.74 21.21
CA ASP A 385 -35.25 0.02 21.50
C ASP A 385 -35.95 -0.51 22.75
N GLU A 386 -36.94 0.24 23.25
CA GLU A 386 -37.69 -0.15 24.46
C GLU A 386 -38.63 -1.35 24.23
N THR A 387 -38.88 -1.74 22.97
CA THR A 387 -39.89 -2.75 22.63
C THR A 387 -39.31 -4.15 22.50
N GLY A 388 -37.99 -4.26 22.24
CA GLY A 388 -37.32 -5.51 21.89
C GLY A 388 -37.76 -6.08 20.54
N MET A 389 -38.49 -5.31 19.72
CA MET A 389 -39.11 -5.80 18.48
C MET A 389 -38.75 -4.92 17.29
N CYS A 390 -38.39 -5.54 16.17
CA CYS A 390 -38.14 -4.77 14.94
C CYS A 390 -39.45 -4.17 14.39
N GLU A 391 -39.31 -3.14 13.56
CA GLU A 391 -40.45 -2.42 12.98
C GLU A 391 -41.45 -3.33 12.26
N ASP A 392 -40.96 -4.39 11.60
CA ASP A 392 -41.81 -5.37 10.92
C ASP A 392 -42.63 -6.21 11.91
N CYS A 393 -42.03 -6.66 13.02
CA CYS A 393 -42.73 -7.42 14.05
C CYS A 393 -43.74 -6.55 14.81
N ILE A 394 -43.42 -5.29 15.08
CA ILE A 394 -44.36 -4.31 15.65
C ILE A 394 -45.53 -4.10 14.69
N SER A 395 -45.24 -3.84 13.41
CA SER A 395 -46.26 -3.60 12.38
C SER A 395 -47.18 -4.79 12.20
N TRP A 396 -46.65 -6.01 12.30
CA TRP A 396 -47.44 -7.24 12.24
C TRP A 396 -48.36 -7.36 13.45
N ARG A 397 -47.86 -7.12 14.67
CA ARG A 397 -48.67 -7.16 15.90
C ARG A 397 -49.77 -6.11 15.97
N LEU A 398 -49.59 -4.93 15.37
CA LEU A 398 -50.60 -3.86 15.36
C LEU A 398 -51.71 -4.08 14.31
N ARG A 399 -51.57 -5.06 13.43
CA ARG A 399 -52.57 -5.43 12.42
C ARG A 399 -53.50 -6.55 12.90
N ASP A 400 -53.10 -7.29 13.94
CA ASP A 400 -53.93 -8.24 14.70
C ASP A 400 -54.63 -7.54 15.87
#